data_AF-A0A6L8EKA1-F1
#
_entry.id   AF-A0A6L8EKA1-F1
#
_cell.length_a   1.000
_cell.length_b   1.000
_cell.length_c   1.000
_cell.angle_alpha   90.00
_cell.angle_beta   90.00
_cell.angle_gamma   90.00
#
_symmetry.space_group_name_H-M   'P 1'
#
loop_
_entity.id
_entity.type
_entity.pdbx_description
1 polymer ?
#
loop_
_entity_poly.entity_id
_entity_poly.type
_entity_poly.pdbx_seq_one_letter_code
_entity_poly.pdbx_strand_id
1 'polypeptide(L)' 'MLTADNVVRLRAYDDGSTEVYCSSESSITGRLGKYGAGMMMKKADAIWEKLAENVCRAIEGTD' A
#
# COMPACT_ATOMS: atom_id res chain seq x y z
N MET A 1 -19.54 1.36 7.94
CA MET A 1 -18.53 0.29 8.11
C MET A 1 -17.42 0.52 7.12
N LEU A 2 -16.17 0.48 7.60
CA LEU A 2 -14.96 0.59 6.78
C LEU A 2 -14.15 -0.68 7.01
N THR A 3 -13.88 -1.43 5.94
CA THR A 3 -13.03 -2.63 5.97
C THR A 3 -12.04 -2.59 4.84
N ALA A 4 -10.86 -3.17 5.05
CA ALA A 4 -9.84 -3.31 4.02
C ALA A 4 -9.08 -4.62 4.23
N ASP A 5 -8.91 -5.37 3.15
CA ASP A 5 -8.10 -6.57 3.05
C ASP A 5 -6.89 -6.27 2.18
N ASN A 6 -5.71 -6.45 2.75
CA ASN A 6 -4.45 -6.02 2.13
C ASN A 6 -3.55 -7.21 1.86
N VAL A 7 -2.93 -7.23 0.68
CA VAL A 7 -1.94 -8.22 0.29
C VAL A 7 -0.65 -7.49 -0.07
N VAL A 8 0.44 -7.89 0.58
CA VAL A 8 1.80 -7.46 0.26
C VAL A 8 2.61 -8.68 -0.14
N ARG A 9 3.32 -8.59 -1.27
CA ARG A 9 4.21 -9.65 -1.74
C ARG A 9 5.56 -9.05 -2.11
N LEU A 10 6.62 -9.77 -1.75
CA LEU A 10 7.99 -9.44 -2.14
C LEU A 10 8.45 -10.46 -3.18
N ARG A 11 9.08 -9.98 -4.25
CA ARG A 11 9.70 -10.82 -5.27
C ARG A 11 11.12 -10.36 -5.54
N ALA A 12 12.08 -11.25 -5.32
CA ALA A 12 13.46 -10.99 -5.71
C ALA A 12 13.64 -11.13 -7.23
N TYR A 13 14.53 -10.32 -7.79
CA TYR A 13 14.98 -10.38 -9.16
C TYR A 13 16.47 -10.72 -9.24
N ASP A 14 16.89 -11.26 -10.38
CA ASP A 14 18.26 -11.77 -10.60
C ASP A 14 19.32 -10.65 -10.60
N ASP A 15 18.90 -9.40 -10.80
CA ASP A 15 19.75 -8.20 -10.73
C ASP A 15 19.97 -7.70 -9.28
N GLY A 16 19.47 -8.43 -8.28
CA GLY A 16 19.55 -8.06 -6.87
C GLY A 16 18.49 -7.04 -6.43
N SER A 17 17.59 -6.62 -7.32
CA SER A 17 16.44 -5.80 -6.94
C SER A 17 15.31 -6.64 -6.32
N THR A 18 14.44 -5.98 -5.56
CA THR A 18 13.23 -6.59 -4.99
C THR A 18 12.02 -5.76 -5.37
N GLU A 19 11.03 -6.41 -5.98
CA GLU A 19 9.72 -5.80 -6.20
C GLU A 19 8.85 -5.94 -4.96
N VAL A 20 8.18 -4.84 -4.62
CA VAL A 20 7.14 -4.79 -3.60
C VAL A 20 5.80 -4.65 -4.30
N TYR A 21 5.01 -5.71 -4.31
CA TYR A 21 3.64 -5.70 -4.82
C TYR A 21 2.66 -5.44 -3.67
N CYS A 22 1.82 -4.41 -3.82
CA CYS A 22 0.78 -4.05 -2.87
C CYS A 22 -0.59 -4.07 -3.54
N SER A 23 -1.55 -4.74 -2.91
CA SER A 23 -2.95 -4.73 -3.33
C SER A 23 -3.86 -4.55 -2.12
N SER A 24 -4.95 -3.81 -2.30
CA SER A 24 -5.91 -3.51 -1.25
C SER A 24 -7.32 -3.60 -1.82
N GLU A 25 -8.14 -4.46 -1.24
CA GLU A 25 -9.58 -4.48 -1.47
C GLU A 25 -10.25 -3.78 -0.29
N SER A 26 -10.99 -2.69 -0.55
CA SER A 26 -11.59 -1.89 0.52
C SER A 26 -13.08 -1.63 0.28
N SER A 27 -13.86 -1.67 1.36
CA SER A 27 -15.29 -1.37 1.37
C SER A 27 -15.58 -0.18 2.27
N ILE A 28 -16.09 0.89 1.68
CA ILE A 28 -16.44 2.13 2.38
C ILE A 28 -17.92 2.39 2.23
N THR A 29 -18.67 2.26 3.32
CA THR A 29 -20.13 2.51 3.34
C THR A 29 -20.49 3.81 4.07
N GLY A 30 -21.63 4.41 3.74
CA GLY A 30 -22.13 5.64 4.34
C GLY A 30 -21.67 6.92 3.63
N ARG A 31 -21.67 8.06 4.34
CA ARG A 31 -21.33 9.37 3.75
C ARG A 31 -19.92 9.42 3.18
N LEU A 32 -18.98 8.68 3.77
CA LEU A 32 -17.60 8.61 3.31
C LEU A 32 -17.49 7.89 1.96
N GLY A 33 -18.24 6.81 1.75
CA GLY A 33 -18.33 6.14 0.45
C GLY A 33 -19.02 7.03 -0.59
N LYS A 34 -20.08 7.75 -0.20
CA LYS A 34 -20.86 8.59 -1.11
C LYS A 34 -20.12 9.84 -1.60
N TYR A 35 -19.25 10.43 -0.78
CA TYR A 35 -18.63 11.73 -1.08
C TYR A 35 -17.10 11.74 -1.02
N GLY A 36 -16.49 10.73 -0.39
CA GLY A 36 -15.07 10.72 -0.07
C GLY A 36 -14.26 9.62 -0.76
N ALA A 37 -14.90 8.71 -1.51
CA ALA A 37 -14.23 7.53 -2.06
C ALA A 37 -12.97 7.87 -2.88
N GLY A 38 -13.05 8.83 -3.80
CA GLY A 38 -11.90 9.24 -4.61
C GLY A 38 -10.77 9.89 -3.81
N MET A 39 -11.10 10.66 -2.76
CA MET A 39 -10.09 11.22 -1.85
C MET A 39 -9.44 10.12 -0.99
N MET A 40 -10.22 9.11 -0.58
CA MET A 40 -9.72 7.98 0.20
C MET A 40 -8.81 7.07 -0.63
N MET A 41 -9.13 6.81 -1.90
CA MET A 41 -8.22 6.09 -2.81
C MET A 41 -6.88 6.81 -2.94
N LYS A 42 -6.88 8.13 -3.20
CA LYS A 42 -5.64 8.92 -3.26
C LYS A 42 -4.81 8.87 -1.97
N LYS A 43 -5.48 8.85 -0.81
CA LYS A 43 -4.79 8.70 0.48
C LYS A 43 -4.24 7.30 0.66
N ALA A 44 -4.95 6.27 0.21
CA ALA A 44 -4.48 4.89 0.24
C ALA A 44 -3.23 4.72 -0.64
N ASP A 45 -3.22 5.28 -1.85
CA ASP A 45 -2.06 5.25 -2.75
C ASP A 45 -0.83 5.90 -2.11
N ALA A 46 -1.00 7.08 -1.50
CA ALA A 46 0.09 7.77 -0.79
C ALA A 46 0.59 7.00 0.45
N ILE A 47 -0.26 6.17 1.08
CA ILE A 47 0.15 5.29 2.17
C ILE A 47 1.00 4.13 1.62
N TRP A 48 0.62 3.56 0.48
CA TRP A 48 1.37 2.48 -0.16
C TRP A 48 2.75 2.95 -0.65
N GLU A 49 2.85 4.14 -1.24
CA GLU A 49 4.14 4.72 -1.63
C GLU A 49 5.08 4.88 -0.43
N LYS A 50 4.59 5.46 0.68
CA LYS A 50 5.37 5.60 1.91
C LYS A 50 5.77 4.26 2.52
N LEU A 51 4.90 3.25 2.42
CA LEU A 51 5.23 1.91 2.88
C LEU A 51 6.42 1.36 2.08
N ALA A 52 6.38 1.45 0.76
CA ALA A 52 7.46 0.98 -0.11
C ALA A 52 8.78 1.69 0.22
N GLU A 53 8.77 3.02 0.34
CA GLU A 53 9.95 3.80 0.73
C GLU A 53 10.54 3.37 2.09
N ASN A 54 9.68 3.17 3.09
CA ASN A 54 10.11 2.77 4.43
C ASN A 54 10.68 1.36 4.45
N VAL A 55 10.09 0.44 3.67
CA VAL A 55 10.60 -0.94 3.53
C VAL A 55 11.99 -0.91 2.89
N CYS A 56 12.18 -0.17 1.79
CA CYS A 56 13.50 -0.03 1.17
C CYS A 56 14.53 0.51 2.17
N ARG A 57 14.21 1.60 2.87
CA ARG A 57 15.11 2.19 3.89
C ARG A 57 15.43 1.24 5.04
N ALA A 58 14.45 0.47 5.52
CA ALA A 58 14.66 -0.48 6.60
C ALA A 58 15.60 -1.61 6.19
N ILE A 59 15.47 -2.09 4.95
CA ILE A 59 16.35 -3.12 4.40
C ILE A 59 17.77 -2.57 4.20
N GLU A 60 17.92 -1.37 3.62
CA GLU A 60 19.22 -0.73 3.39
C GLU A 60 19.93 -0.31 4.68
N GLY A 61 19.18 0.05 5.73
CA GLY A 61 19.73 0.47 7.02
C GLY A 61 20.03 -0.67 8.00
N THR A 62 19.81 -1.92 7.61
CA THR A 62 20.15 -3.10 8.41
C THR A 62 21.51 -3.63 7.95
N ASP A 63 22.58 -3.01 8.45
CA ASP A 63 23.96 -3.55 8.48
C ASP A 63 24.20 -4.37 9.76
#